data_AF-U2CRS6-F1
#
_entry.id   AF-U2CRS6-F1
#
_cell.length_a   1.000
_cell.length_b   1.000
_cell.length_c   1.000
_cell.angle_alpha   90.00
_cell.angle_beta   90.00
_cell.angle_gamma   90.00
#
_symmetry.space_group_name_H-M   'P 1'
#
loop_
_entity.id
_entity.type
_entity.pdbx_description
1 polymer ?
#
loop_
_entity_poly.entity_id
_entity_poly.type
_entity_poly.pdbx_seq_one_letter_code
_entity_poly.pdbx_strand_id
1 'polypeptide(L)'
;MPDIVIYDSYKEWLFLIEVVTSHGPVSPKRVIELEDFTKECKAGKVYVTAFPDKTEFKKHVADIAWETEVWIAENPDHMIHFNGDRFIGPRN
;
A
#
# COMPACT_ATOMS: atom_id res chain seq x y z
N MET A 1 12.11 6.57 -4.00
CA MET A 1 11.22 7.43 -3.20
C MET A 1 9.81 7.20 -3.72
N PRO A 2 8.82 6.96 -2.85
CA PRO A 2 7.42 6.81 -3.26
C PRO A 2 6.85 8.13 -3.76
N ASP A 3 5.76 8.07 -4.53
CA ASP A 3 5.10 9.25 -5.09
C ASP A 3 4.52 10.17 -4.00
N ILE A 4 3.92 9.60 -2.95
CA ILE A 4 3.34 10.36 -1.83
C ILE A 4 3.80 9.74 -0.50
N VAL A 5 4.14 10.62 0.45
CA VAL A 5 4.48 10.26 1.83
C VAL A 5 3.58 11.03 2.77
N ILE A 6 2.85 10.33 3.66
CA ILE A 6 2.00 10.94 4.68
C ILE A 6 2.44 10.42 6.04
N TYR A 7 2.66 11.33 6.99
CA TYR A 7 2.93 10.98 8.38
C TYR A 7 1.72 11.33 9.24
N ASP A 8 1.12 10.31 9.86
CA ASP A 8 0.10 10.46 10.91
C ASP A 8 0.82 10.49 12.27
N SER A 9 0.97 11.69 12.83
CA SER A 9 1.66 11.88 14.11
C SER A 9 0.90 11.36 15.32
N TYR A 10 -0.41 11.13 15.20
CA TYR A 10 -1.21 10.60 16.30
C TYR A 10 -1.04 9.08 16.44
N LYS A 11 -0.98 8.37 15.30
CA LYS A 11 -0.75 6.92 15.26
C LYS A 11 0.72 6.53 15.13
N GLU A 12 1.59 7.50 14.88
CA GLU A 12 3.00 7.30 14.51
C GLU A 12 3.14 6.38 13.29
N TRP A 13 2.31 6.59 12.26
CA TRP A 13 2.34 5.83 11.01
C TRP A 13 2.88 6.65 9.85
N LEU A 14 3.70 6.02 9.02
CA LEU A 14 4.24 6.56 7.79
C LEU A 14 3.65 5.80 6.60
N PHE A 15 2.72 6.45 5.91
CA PHE A 15 2.14 5.94 4.67
C PHE A 15 3.07 6.25 3.51
N LEU A 16 3.42 5.22 2.75
CA LEU A 16 4.26 5.26 1.56
C LEU A 16 3.39 4.80 0.39
N ILE A 17 2.98 5.75 -0.44
CA ILE A 17 1.95 5.52 -1.47
C ILE A 17 2.59 5.62 -2.85
N GLU A 18 2.42 4.58 -3.66
CA GLU A 18 2.75 4.56 -5.08
C GLU A 18 1.46 4.73 -5.89
N VAL A 19 1.43 5.73 -6.78
CA VAL A 19 0.27 6.01 -7.65
C VAL A 19 0.52 5.35 -9.00
N VAL A 20 -0.21 4.27 -9.28
CA VAL A 20 0.05 3.49 -10.48
C VAL A 20 -0.33 4.29 -11.72
N THR A 21 0.72 4.69 -12.43
CA THR A 21 0.68 5.32 -13.75
C THR A 21 1.59 4.52 -14.69
N SER A 22 2.91 4.58 -14.48
CA SER A 22 3.92 3.87 -15.29
C SER A 22 4.91 3.02 -14.48
N HIS A 23 5.13 3.33 -13.19
CA HIS A 23 6.17 2.69 -12.36
C HIS A 23 5.72 1.40 -11.67
N GLY A 24 4.49 0.96 -11.91
CA GLY A 24 3.93 -0.28 -11.34
C GLY A 24 3.52 -0.15 -9.87
N PRO A 25 2.97 -1.22 -9.28
CA PRO A 25 2.49 -1.20 -7.90
C PRO A 25 3.64 -1.30 -6.87
N VAL A 26 3.29 -1.27 -5.58
CA VAL A 26 4.20 -1.73 -4.52
C VAL A 26 4.42 -3.24 -4.68
N SER A 27 5.48 -3.60 -5.41
CA SER A 27 5.92 -4.97 -5.62
C SER A 27 6.80 -5.50 -4.49
N PRO A 28 7.04 -6.82 -4.39
CA PRO A 28 7.91 -7.37 -3.34
C PRO A 28 9.31 -6.76 -3.34
N LYS A 29 9.87 -6.52 -4.53
CA LYS A 29 11.14 -5.81 -4.68
C LYS A 29 11.05 -4.38 -4.13
N ARG A 30 9.94 -3.69 -4.43
CA ARG A 30 9.73 -2.31 -3.98
C ARG A 30 9.60 -2.21 -2.45
N VAL A 31 8.96 -3.19 -1.81
CA VAL A 31 8.91 -3.26 -0.33
C VAL A 31 10.32 -3.28 0.24
N ILE A 32 11.21 -4.14 -0.26
CA ILE A 32 12.60 -4.22 0.20
C ILE A 32 13.34 -2.88 0.04
N GLU A 33 13.17 -2.22 -1.11
CA GLU A 33 13.77 -0.90 -1.36
C GLU A 33 13.25 0.17 -0.40
N LEU A 34 11.94 0.17 -0.12
CA LEU A 34 11.34 1.13 0.80
C LEU A 34 11.72 0.82 2.25
N GLU A 35 11.88 -0.44 2.62
CA GLU A 35 12.37 -0.85 3.95
C GLU A 35 13.79 -0.37 4.20
N ASP A 36 14.72 -0.54 3.26
CA ASP A 36 16.08 0.00 3.39
C ASP A 36 16.08 1.54 3.40
N PHE A 37 15.28 2.17 2.53
CA PHE A 37 15.13 3.63 2.50
C PHE A 37 14.62 4.19 3.85
N THR A 38 13.79 3.44 4.56
CA THR A 38 13.17 3.84 5.83
C THR A 38 13.74 3.10 7.04
N LYS A 39 14.93 2.52 6.96
CA LYS A 39 15.49 1.67 8.03
C LYS A 39 15.69 2.38 9.37
N GLU A 40 15.96 3.69 9.34
CA GLU A 40 16.13 4.52 10.55
C GLU A 40 14.80 5.13 11.03
N CYS A 41 13.70 4.90 10.30
CA CYS A 41 12.38 5.40 10.66
C CYS A 41 11.75 4.50 11.73
N LYS A 42 11.35 5.09 12.85
CA LYS A 42 10.70 4.38 13.96
C LYS A 42 9.18 4.28 13.81
N ALA A 43 8.58 5.04 12.90
CA ALA A 43 7.16 5.02 12.63
C ALA A 43 6.73 3.68 12.00
N GLY A 44 5.51 3.24 12.30
CA GLY A 44 4.91 2.08 11.65
C GLY A 44 4.71 2.36 10.16
N LYS A 45 5.22 1.49 9.29
CA LYS A 45 5.20 1.70 7.84
C LYS A 45 3.93 1.10 7.25
N VAL A 46 3.23 1.87 6.42
CA VAL A 46 2.04 1.41 5.70
C VAL A 46 2.27 1.61 4.21
N TYR A 47 2.30 0.51 3.48
CA TYR A 47 2.56 0.51 2.04
C TYR A 47 1.24 0.51 1.27
N VAL A 48 1.05 1.48 0.40
CA VAL A 48 -0.20 1.61 -0.36
C VAL A 48 0.07 1.69 -1.85
N THR A 49 -0.61 0.86 -2.61
CA THR A 49 -0.74 1.06 -4.06
C THR A 49 -2.07 1.73 -4.36
N ALA A 50 -2.04 2.89 -5.02
CA ALA A 50 -3.23 3.62 -5.42
C ALA A 50 -3.51 3.42 -6.92
N PHE A 51 -4.73 3.01 -7.26
CA PHE A 51 -5.20 2.87 -8.63
C PHE A 51 -6.36 3.84 -8.91
N PRO A 52 -6.50 4.32 -10.17
CA PRO A 52 -7.68 5.09 -10.55
C PRO A 52 -8.95 4.24 -10.47
N ASP A 53 -8.89 3.00 -10.97
CA ASP A 53 -10.05 2.13 -11.14
C ASP A 53 -9.71 0.64 -11.00
N LYS A 54 -10.75 -0.20 -10.96
CA LYS A 54 -10.59 -1.67 -10.87
C LYS A 54 -10.01 -2.29 -12.14
N THR A 55 -10.11 -1.64 -13.29
CA THR A 55 -9.58 -2.15 -14.56
C THR A 55 -8.07 -2.09 -14.56
N GLU A 56 -7.49 -0.98 -14.10
CA GLU A 56 -6.05 -0.83 -13.94
C GLU A 56 -5.53 -1.77 -12.85
N PHE A 57 -6.18 -1.81 -11.68
CA PHE A 57 -5.83 -2.74 -10.60
C PHE A 57 -5.68 -4.20 -11.09
N LYS A 58 -6.63 -4.70 -11.89
CA LYS A 58 -6.61 -6.07 -12.42
C LYS A 58 -5.36 -6.39 -13.25
N LYS A 59 -4.78 -5.41 -13.94
CA LYS A 59 -3.58 -5.61 -14.76
C LYS A 59 -2.34 -5.88 -13.90
N HIS A 60 -2.32 -5.35 -12.67
CA HIS A 60 -1.15 -5.36 -11.79
C HIS A 60 -1.31 -6.28 -10.58
N VAL A 61 -2.48 -6.91 -10.39
CA VAL A 61 -2.80 -7.71 -9.20
C VAL A 61 -1.77 -8.78 -8.87
N ALA A 62 -1.14 -9.37 -9.88
CA ALA A 62 -0.14 -10.43 -9.72
C ALA A 62 1.21 -9.91 -9.20
N ASP A 63 1.48 -8.61 -9.35
CA ASP A 63 2.75 -7.98 -9.00
C ASP A 63 2.71 -7.25 -7.65
N ILE A 64 1.53 -7.13 -7.03
CA ILE A 64 1.34 -6.47 -5.73
C ILE A 64 1.90 -7.37 -4.61
N ALA A 65 2.71 -6.79 -3.73
CA ALA A 65 3.27 -7.51 -2.59
C ALA A 65 2.20 -7.87 -1.55
N TRP A 66 2.36 -9.04 -0.93
CA TRP A 66 1.70 -9.32 0.35
C TRP A 66 2.14 -8.31 1.42
N GLU A 67 1.37 -8.20 2.49
CA GLU A 67 1.58 -7.24 3.60
C GLU A 67 1.50 -5.78 3.15
N THR A 68 0.78 -5.51 2.06
CA THR A 68 0.51 -4.16 1.57
C THR A 68 -0.97 -3.90 1.39
N GLU A 69 -1.30 -2.63 1.18
CA GLU A 69 -2.65 -2.15 1.02
C GLU A 69 -2.89 -1.63 -0.39
N VAL A 70 -4.13 -1.76 -0.86
CA VAL A 70 -4.56 -1.19 -2.15
C VAL A 70 -5.75 -0.27 -1.93
N TRP A 71 -5.65 0.92 -2.50
CA TRP A 71 -6.73 1.91 -2.58
C TRP A 71 -7.14 2.14 -4.03
N ILE A 72 -8.45 2.24 -4.29
CA ILE A 72 -8.98 2.48 -5.64
C ILE A 72 -9.85 3.73 -5.61
N ALA A 73 -9.49 4.73 -6.40
CA ALA A 73 -10.13 6.05 -6.37
C ALA A 73 -11.64 6.01 -6.68
N GLU A 74 -12.09 5.09 -7.54
CA GLU A 74 -13.53 4.85 -7.80
C GLU A 74 -14.33 4.40 -6.56
N ASN A 75 -13.68 3.83 -5.54
CA ASN A 75 -14.32 3.34 -4.32
C ASN A 75 -13.55 3.85 -3.10
N PRO A 76 -13.54 5.17 -2.85
CA PRO A 76 -12.57 5.82 -1.97
C PRO A 76 -12.72 5.43 -0.49
N ASP A 77 -13.92 4.99 -0.08
CA ASP A 77 -14.22 4.58 1.29
C ASP A 77 -13.75 3.14 1.62
N HIS A 78 -13.12 2.45 0.66
CA HIS A 78 -12.74 1.04 0.78
C HIS A 78 -11.25 0.83 0.51
N MET A 79 -10.71 -0.20 1.16
CA MET A 79 -9.34 -0.68 0.98
C MET A 79 -9.36 -2.19 0.71
N ILE A 80 -8.40 -2.68 -0.07
CA ILE A 80 -8.11 -4.12 -0.20
C ILE A 80 -6.82 -4.39 0.57
N HIS A 81 -6.87 -5.36 1.49
CA HIS A 81 -5.74 -5.76 2.31
C HIS A 81 -5.08 -7.01 1.73
N PHE A 82 -3.82 -6.91 1.30
CA PHE A 82 -3.04 -8.05 0.81
C PHE A 82 -2.31 -8.75 1.98
N ASN A 83 -2.97 -8.96 3.11
CA ASN A 83 -2.67 -9.98 4.12
C ASN A 83 -3.83 -10.03 5.12
N GLY A 84 -4.10 -11.19 5.70
CA GLY A 84 -5.38 -11.46 6.36
C GLY A 84 -5.32 -11.91 7.82
N ASP A 85 -4.17 -12.29 8.36
CA ASP A 85 -4.08 -12.83 9.73
C ASP A 85 -4.61 -11.84 10.78
N ARG A 86 -4.41 -10.54 10.58
CA ARG A 86 -5.00 -9.46 11.41
C ARG A 86 -6.51 -9.27 11.22
N PHE A 87 -7.09 -9.76 10.12
CA PHE A 87 -8.46 -9.47 9.67
C PHE A 87 -9.34 -10.72 9.45
N ILE A 88 -8.87 -11.91 9.83
CA ILE A 88 -9.70 -13.13 9.79
C ILE A 88 -10.71 -13.10 10.93
N GLY A 89 -11.97 -12.84 10.59
CA GLY A 89 -13.11 -12.86 11.51
C GLY A 89 -14.42 -12.46 10.81
N PRO A 90 -15.59 -12.91 11.29
CA PRO A 90 -16.87 -12.51 10.72
C PRO A 90 -17.12 -11.01 10.91
N ARG A 91 -17.70 -10.34 9.90
CA ARG A 91 -18.02 -8.89 9.90
C ARG A 91 -19.33 -8.53 10.61
N ASN A 92 -19.77 -9.37 11.56
CA ASN A 92 -21.05 -9.23 12.24
C ASN A 92 -20.98 -8.20 13.37
#